data_AF-A0A450UKE4-F1
#
_entry.id   AF-A0A450UKE4-F1
#
_cell.length_a   1.000
_cell.length_b   1.000
_cell.length_c   1.000
_cell.angle_alpha   90.00
_cell.angle_beta   90.00
_cell.angle_gamma   90.00
#
_symmetry.space_group_name_H-M   'P 1'
#
loop_
_entity.id
_entity.type
_entity.pdbx_description
1 polymer ?
#
loop_
_entity_poly.entity_id
_entity_poly.type
_entity_poly.pdbx_seq_one_letter_code
_entity_poly.pdbx_strand_id
1 'polypeptide(L)'
;MQQNKYIEHAIPYEGWKLFEDKINQQCTAEKSLGDNKICRVVLNAHREISYEGYWPGRPQKPPQILITGSCIYSDCWRLQFEPHIPGISPPRPFILGLTHDRKRIHQYLIRKRRLIRHIDVPLQSCVYQDRLLSWQVNCVSEFSDVERLFYHLPVSIYHTFIDEIEEALSTRLPVLHKLLDEYTDMLKKKCIEAFRNIGISMEFCDPYKGTNGEMLDPHAADRAPYLNAMKFGNVMGIEDLAQLTISATIAKDFGITIPCRVGVLGLPHPLGQCDGRHCHRMQLPIDSLLS
;
A
#
# COMPACT_ATOMS: atom_id res chain seq x y z
N MET A 1 38.13 -0.98 -26.81
CA MET A 1 36.66 -0.84 -26.73
C MET A 1 36.20 -1.43 -25.41
N GLN A 2 36.01 -0.60 -24.38
CA GLN A 2 35.39 -1.02 -23.12
C GLN A 2 33.88 -0.90 -23.27
N GLN A 3 33.17 -2.02 -23.20
CA GLN A 3 31.73 -2.05 -23.02
C GLN A 3 31.41 -1.36 -21.69
N ASN A 4 30.82 -0.17 -21.76
CA ASN A 4 30.15 0.43 -20.61
C ASN A 4 29.06 -0.53 -20.15
N LYS A 5 29.32 -1.23 -19.04
CA LYS A 5 28.26 -1.86 -18.24
C LYS A 5 27.32 -0.73 -17.82
N TYR A 6 26.20 -0.62 -18.51
CA TYR A 6 25.04 0.10 -18.01
C TYR A 6 24.68 -0.53 -16.67
N ILE A 7 25.00 0.16 -15.59
CA ILE A 7 24.44 -0.14 -14.28
C ILE A 7 23.00 0.37 -14.38
N GLU A 8 22.08 -0.52 -14.74
CA GLU A 8 20.65 -0.29 -14.47
C GLU A 8 20.53 -0.07 -12.97
N HIS A 9 20.26 1.16 -12.55
CA HIS A 9 19.79 1.43 -11.21
C HIS A 9 18.36 0.92 -11.13
N ALA A 10 18.20 -0.40 -10.96
CA ALA A 10 16.91 -0.98 -10.66
C ALA A 10 16.47 -0.44 -9.30
N ILE A 11 15.60 0.56 -9.29
CA ILE A 11 14.87 0.94 -8.08
C ILE A 11 13.92 -0.24 -7.80
N PRO A 12 14.09 -0.99 -6.70
CA PRO A 12 13.22 -2.11 -6.41
C PRO A 12 11.84 -1.55 -6.05
N TYR A 13 10.94 -1.60 -7.01
CA TYR A 13 9.54 -1.29 -6.84
C TYR A 13 8.78 -2.61 -6.70
N GLU A 14 8.08 -2.82 -5.59
CA GLU A 14 7.61 -4.16 -5.23
C GLU A 14 6.74 -4.81 -6.32
N GLY A 15 7.26 -5.89 -6.91
CA GLY A 15 6.55 -6.66 -7.94
C GLY A 15 6.51 -6.01 -9.33
N TRP A 16 7.22 -4.91 -9.56
CA TRP A 16 7.33 -4.23 -10.86
C TRP A 16 8.78 -4.16 -11.34
N LYS A 17 9.00 -4.43 -12.63
CA LYS A 17 10.28 -4.21 -13.30
C LYS A 17 10.29 -2.81 -13.91
N LEU A 18 11.25 -1.99 -13.51
CA LEU A 18 11.43 -0.64 -14.02
C LEU A 18 12.60 -0.61 -15.02
N PHE A 19 12.36 -0.08 -16.20
CA PHE A 19 13.34 0.08 -17.28
C PHE A 19 13.49 1.56 -17.63
N GLU A 20 14.68 2.12 -17.46
CA GLU A 20 14.95 3.54 -17.72
C GLU A 20 15.66 3.74 -19.07
N ASP A 21 15.03 4.48 -20.00
CA ASP A 21 15.67 4.87 -21.27
C ASP A 21 16.19 6.31 -21.21
N LYS A 22 17.51 6.45 -21.31
CA LYS A 22 18.21 7.75 -21.27
C LYS A 22 17.93 8.63 -22.47
N ILE A 23 17.48 8.07 -23.60
CA ILE A 23 17.31 8.82 -24.85
C ILE A 23 16.06 9.73 -24.79
N ASN A 24 15.08 9.44 -23.92
CA ASN A 24 13.80 10.16 -23.88
C ASN A 24 13.27 10.57 -22.49
N GLN A 25 14.04 10.40 -21.39
CA GLN A 25 13.54 10.56 -20.00
C GLN A 25 12.25 9.75 -19.70
N GLN A 26 12.05 8.66 -20.43
CA GLN A 26 10.91 7.76 -20.28
C GLN A 26 11.36 6.54 -19.48
N CYS A 27 10.53 6.16 -18.51
CA CYS A 27 10.68 4.93 -17.74
C CYS A 27 9.50 4.01 -18.06
N THR A 28 9.76 2.72 -18.27
CA THR A 28 8.70 1.73 -18.49
C THR A 28 8.62 0.82 -17.27
N ALA A 29 7.44 0.72 -16.66
CA ALA A 29 7.16 -0.24 -15.61
C ALA A 29 6.40 -1.44 -16.19
N GLU A 30 6.85 -2.66 -15.86
CA GLU A 30 6.20 -3.90 -16.28
C GLU A 30 5.93 -4.85 -15.12
N LYS A 31 4.77 -5.49 -15.16
CA LYS A 31 4.40 -6.58 -14.26
C LYS A 31 3.71 -7.71 -15.01
N SER A 32 4.22 -8.92 -14.85
CA SER A 32 3.54 -10.12 -15.35
C SER A 32 2.33 -10.43 -14.48
N LEU A 33 1.18 -10.63 -15.10
CA LEU A 33 -0.07 -11.02 -14.43
C LEU A 33 -0.31 -12.54 -14.49
N GLY A 34 0.60 -13.31 -15.10
CA GLY A 34 0.37 -14.71 -15.49
C GLY A 34 -0.28 -14.82 -16.87
N ASP A 35 -0.38 -16.05 -17.40
CA ASP A 35 -1.02 -16.36 -18.69
C ASP A 35 -0.53 -15.51 -19.87
N ASN A 36 0.78 -15.20 -19.92
CA ASN A 36 1.42 -14.31 -20.90
C ASN A 36 0.88 -12.87 -20.94
N LYS A 37 0.07 -12.44 -19.95
CA LYS A 37 -0.39 -11.05 -19.84
C LYS A 37 0.64 -10.21 -19.10
N ILE A 38 1.01 -9.08 -19.71
CA ILE A 38 1.92 -8.10 -19.12
C ILE A 38 1.17 -6.78 -18.95
N CYS A 39 1.18 -6.27 -17.73
CA CYS A 39 0.79 -4.90 -17.44
C CYS A 39 2.00 -4.00 -17.69
N ARG A 40 1.84 -2.98 -18.55
CA ARG A 40 2.90 -2.02 -18.89
C ARG A 40 2.41 -0.60 -18.65
N VAL A 41 3.24 0.22 -17.99
CA VAL A 41 3.01 1.64 -17.78
C VAL A 41 4.19 2.42 -18.34
N VAL A 42 3.92 3.39 -19.22
CA VAL A 42 4.93 4.36 -19.64
C VAL A 42 4.88 5.53 -18.68
N LEU A 43 6.02 5.83 -18.07
CA LEU A 43 6.22 6.86 -17.08
C LEU A 43 7.13 7.95 -17.64
N ASN A 44 6.83 9.21 -17.33
CA ASN A 44 7.64 10.38 -17.68
C ASN A 44 8.18 11.02 -16.42
N ALA A 45 9.31 11.70 -16.52
CA ALA A 45 9.86 12.49 -15.41
C ALA A 45 8.83 13.49 -14.89
N HIS A 46 8.71 13.58 -13.56
CA HIS A 46 7.78 14.50 -12.90
C HIS A 46 8.54 15.49 -12.01
N ARG A 47 7.93 16.65 -11.70
CA ARG A 47 8.60 17.70 -10.90
C ARG A 47 8.56 17.39 -9.40
N GLU A 48 7.48 16.77 -8.94
CA GLU A 48 7.22 16.54 -7.51
C GLU A 48 7.51 15.11 -7.06
N ILE A 49 7.57 14.18 -7.99
CA ILE A 49 7.91 12.76 -7.76
C ILE A 49 8.88 12.34 -8.87
N SER A 50 9.50 11.16 -8.78
CA SER A 50 10.48 10.76 -9.81
C SER A 50 9.84 10.58 -11.17
N TYR A 51 8.75 9.83 -11.24
CA TYR A 51 8.06 9.56 -12.49
C TYR A 51 6.55 9.47 -12.30
N GLU A 52 5.79 9.83 -13.33
CA GLU A 52 4.35 9.61 -13.39
C GLU A 52 3.91 9.06 -14.74
N GLY A 53 2.77 8.37 -14.78
CA GLY A 53 2.17 7.92 -16.02
C GLY A 53 0.71 7.55 -15.85
N TYR A 54 0.16 6.92 -16.89
CA TYR A 54 -1.20 6.42 -16.86
C TYR A 54 -1.23 4.97 -17.32
N TRP A 55 -2.05 4.16 -16.65
CA TRP A 55 -2.33 2.80 -17.05
C TRP A 55 -3.82 2.61 -17.37
N PRO A 56 -4.19 1.89 -18.44
CA PRO A 56 -3.35 1.49 -19.58
C PRO A 56 -2.95 2.69 -20.48
N GLY A 57 -3.51 3.85 -20.18
CA GLY A 57 -3.28 5.12 -20.85
C GLY A 57 -4.17 6.18 -20.21
N ARG A 58 -4.03 7.43 -20.65
CA ARG A 58 -4.86 8.52 -20.13
C ARG A 58 -6.34 8.24 -20.46
N PRO A 59 -7.28 8.39 -19.51
CA PRO A 59 -8.69 8.17 -19.79
C PRO A 59 -9.19 9.15 -20.86
N GLN A 60 -9.97 8.64 -21.83
CA GLN A 60 -10.55 9.46 -22.89
C GLN A 60 -11.72 10.32 -22.40
N LYS A 61 -12.41 9.86 -21.35
CA LYS A 61 -13.50 10.58 -20.69
C LYS A 61 -13.01 11.08 -19.33
N PRO A 62 -13.35 12.32 -18.94
CA PRO A 62 -13.07 12.79 -17.59
C PRO A 62 -13.68 11.85 -16.53
N PRO A 63 -12.94 11.51 -15.46
CA PRO A 63 -13.50 10.77 -14.35
C PRO A 63 -14.47 11.64 -13.55
N GLN A 64 -15.58 11.05 -13.10
CA GLN A 64 -16.49 11.68 -12.13
C GLN A 64 -16.12 11.26 -10.70
N ILE A 65 -15.47 10.12 -10.56
CA ILE A 65 -15.10 9.53 -9.29
C ILE A 65 -13.60 9.25 -9.33
N LEU A 66 -12.88 9.76 -8.34
CA LEU A 66 -11.50 9.38 -8.10
C LEU A 66 -11.44 8.38 -6.96
N ILE A 67 -10.59 7.38 -7.12
CA ILE A 67 -10.22 6.48 -6.04
C ILE A 67 -8.72 6.56 -5.81
N THR A 68 -8.34 6.72 -4.55
CA THR A 68 -6.94 6.74 -4.11
C THR A 68 -6.86 6.06 -2.75
N GLY A 69 -5.68 5.92 -2.17
CA GLY A 69 -5.58 5.39 -0.83
C GLY A 69 -4.16 5.28 -0.34
N SER A 70 -4.04 4.73 0.86
CA SER A 70 -2.76 4.49 1.51
C SER A 70 -2.79 3.17 2.26
N CYS A 71 -1.69 2.41 2.15
CA CYS A 71 -1.49 1.24 2.99
C CYS A 71 -0.95 1.67 4.36
N ILE A 72 -1.74 1.49 5.42
CA ILE A 72 -1.35 1.80 6.81
C ILE A 72 -0.06 1.08 7.22
N TYR A 73 0.12 -0.15 6.77
CA TYR A 73 1.32 -0.94 7.05
C TYR A 73 2.57 -0.48 6.28
N SER A 74 2.43 0.38 5.28
CA SER A 74 3.56 1.10 4.69
C SER A 74 4.16 2.14 5.65
N ASP A 75 3.62 2.38 6.85
CA ASP A 75 4.32 3.17 7.88
C ASP A 75 5.21 2.32 8.81
N CYS A 76 5.72 1.20 8.29
CA CYS A 76 6.68 0.33 8.97
C CYS A 76 6.13 -0.41 10.20
N TRP A 77 4.85 -0.81 10.15
CA TRP A 77 4.32 -1.83 11.04
C TRP A 77 5.07 -3.15 10.84
N ARG A 78 5.83 -3.56 11.87
CA ARG A 78 6.73 -4.72 11.77
C ARG A 78 6.68 -5.57 13.02
N LEU A 79 6.85 -6.87 12.83
CA LEU A 79 6.92 -7.86 13.91
C LEU A 79 8.30 -8.50 13.91
N GLN A 80 8.92 -8.53 15.09
CA GLN A 80 10.24 -9.12 15.29
C GLN A 80 10.13 -10.33 16.21
N PHE A 81 10.64 -11.48 15.77
CA PHE A 81 10.79 -12.66 16.61
C PHE A 81 12.11 -12.63 17.39
N GLU A 82 12.14 -13.36 18.50
CA GLU A 82 13.37 -13.65 19.24
C GLU A 82 14.38 -14.43 18.39
N PRO A 83 15.70 -14.37 18.71
CA PRO A 83 16.70 -15.28 18.18
C PRO A 83 16.33 -16.75 18.34
N HIS A 84 16.80 -17.59 17.41
CA HIS A 84 16.56 -19.03 17.54
C HIS A 84 17.44 -19.66 18.62
N ILE A 85 18.69 -19.21 18.62
CA ILE A 85 19.80 -19.72 19.40
C ILE A 85 20.41 -18.49 20.08
N PRO A 86 20.71 -18.56 21.38
CA PRO A 86 21.39 -17.47 22.08
C PRO A 86 22.66 -17.03 21.34
N GLY A 87 22.86 -15.72 21.20
CA GLY A 87 24.01 -15.15 20.51
C GLY A 87 23.94 -15.10 18.98
N ILE A 88 22.88 -15.65 18.36
CA ILE A 88 22.63 -15.50 16.91
C ILE A 88 21.71 -14.30 16.67
N SER A 89 21.94 -13.57 15.58
CA SER A 89 21.04 -12.51 15.15
C SER A 89 19.60 -13.02 14.95
N PRO A 90 18.58 -12.26 15.38
CA PRO A 90 17.20 -12.64 15.13
C PRO A 90 16.91 -12.66 13.62
N PRO A 91 15.83 -13.34 13.17
CA PRO A 91 15.38 -13.19 11.79
C PRO A 91 15.12 -11.71 11.49
N ARG A 92 15.15 -11.31 10.20
CA ARG A 92 14.78 -9.93 9.86
C ARG A 92 13.37 -9.59 10.39
N PRO A 93 13.06 -8.31 10.69
CA PRO A 93 11.70 -7.90 10.97
C PRO A 93 10.76 -8.29 9.81
N PHE A 94 9.58 -8.80 10.16
CA PHE A 94 8.53 -9.16 9.23
C PHE A 94 7.57 -7.99 9.09
N ILE A 95 7.15 -7.69 7.86
CA ILE A 95 6.32 -6.53 7.56
C ILE A 95 4.87 -6.98 7.51
N LEU A 96 4.04 -6.36 8.34
CA LEU A 96 2.63 -6.78 8.48
C LEU A 96 1.82 -6.50 7.21
N GLY A 97 2.28 -5.60 6.34
CA GLY A 97 1.72 -5.29 5.00
C GLY A 97 1.83 -6.40 3.97
N LEU A 98 2.79 -7.33 4.12
CA LEU A 98 3.17 -8.23 3.04
C LEU A 98 2.60 -9.64 3.23
N THR A 99 1.83 -10.11 2.24
CA THR A 99 1.21 -11.45 2.26
C THR A 99 2.21 -12.58 2.52
N HIS A 100 3.41 -12.50 1.95
CA HIS A 100 4.44 -13.53 2.15
C HIS A 100 5.03 -13.50 3.56
N ASP A 101 5.13 -12.31 4.19
CA ASP A 101 5.58 -12.19 5.57
C ASP A 101 4.50 -12.63 6.54
N ARG A 102 3.22 -12.33 6.29
CA ARG A 102 2.09 -12.88 7.07
C ARG A 102 2.11 -14.41 7.09
N LYS A 103 2.27 -15.06 5.93
CA LYS A 103 2.43 -16.52 5.84
C LYS A 103 3.62 -17.03 6.66
N ARG A 104 4.73 -16.30 6.67
CA ARG A 104 5.92 -16.67 7.46
C ARG A 104 5.69 -16.46 8.96
N ILE A 105 5.04 -15.38 9.37
CA ILE A 105 4.65 -15.13 10.77
C ILE A 105 3.82 -16.32 11.29
N HIS A 106 2.78 -16.71 10.57
CA HIS A 106 1.96 -17.89 10.88
C HIS A 106 2.78 -19.17 11.03
N GLN A 107 3.69 -19.44 10.08
CA GLN A 107 4.58 -20.60 10.18
C GLN A 107 5.51 -20.54 11.39
N TYR A 108 5.98 -19.34 11.76
CA TYR A 108 6.89 -19.15 12.89
C TYR A 108 6.17 -19.34 14.22
N LEU A 109 4.94 -18.82 14.34
CA LEU A 109 4.12 -18.97 15.53
C LEU A 109 3.66 -20.42 15.71
N ILE A 110 2.97 -20.97 14.71
CA ILE A 110 2.25 -22.24 14.86
C ILE A 110 3.21 -23.43 14.75
N ARG A 111 4.02 -23.49 13.68
CA ARG A 111 4.86 -24.67 13.40
C ARG A 111 6.17 -24.65 14.16
N LYS A 112 6.81 -23.48 14.25
CA LYS A 112 8.13 -23.33 14.88
C LYS A 112 8.08 -22.86 16.33
N ARG A 113 6.89 -22.51 16.85
CA ARG A 113 6.68 -22.05 18.24
C ARG A 113 7.64 -20.94 18.65
N ARG A 114 7.84 -19.98 17.75
CA ARG A 114 8.77 -18.86 17.96
C ARG A 114 8.10 -17.77 18.79
N LEU A 115 8.84 -17.23 19.75
CA LEU A 115 8.40 -16.11 20.56
C LEU A 115 8.57 -14.80 19.79
N ILE A 116 7.55 -13.96 19.85
CA ILE A 116 7.61 -12.57 19.37
C ILE A 116 8.38 -11.77 20.42
N ARG A 117 9.37 -11.00 19.97
CA ARG A 117 10.14 -10.08 20.82
C ARG A 117 9.41 -8.75 20.97
N HIS A 118 9.06 -8.12 19.85
CA HIS A 118 8.38 -6.83 19.82
C HIS A 118 7.62 -6.61 18.51
N ILE A 119 6.72 -5.65 18.54
CA ILE A 119 6.07 -5.08 17.37
C ILE A 119 6.46 -3.61 17.28
N ASP A 120 6.93 -3.19 16.11
CA ASP A 120 7.13 -1.80 15.75
C ASP A 120 5.78 -1.20 15.34
N VAL A 121 5.35 -0.13 16.03
CA VAL A 121 4.11 0.61 15.75
C VAL A 121 4.45 2.06 15.40
N PRO A 122 3.99 2.61 14.26
CA PRO A 122 4.21 4.01 13.92
C PRO A 122 3.43 4.96 14.83
N LEU A 123 4.07 6.06 15.21
CA LEU A 123 3.44 7.13 15.99
C LEU A 123 2.90 8.26 15.10
N GLN A 124 3.45 8.37 13.90
CA GLN A 124 3.08 9.35 12.88
C GLN A 124 3.40 8.76 11.50
N SER A 125 2.82 9.32 10.46
CA SER A 125 3.11 8.91 9.09
C SER A 125 4.58 9.17 8.72
N CYS A 126 5.14 8.29 7.89
CA CYS A 126 6.50 8.42 7.42
C CYS A 126 6.62 9.37 6.22
N VAL A 127 7.85 9.73 5.86
CA VAL A 127 8.14 10.62 4.72
C VAL A 127 7.56 10.08 3.41
N TYR A 128 7.52 8.75 3.23
CA TYR A 128 6.91 8.14 2.05
C TYR A 128 5.42 8.46 1.95
N GLN A 129 4.67 8.27 3.05
CA GLN A 129 3.24 8.57 3.07
C GLN A 129 2.93 10.04 2.90
N ASP A 130 3.76 10.90 3.50
CA ASP A 130 3.60 12.35 3.38
C ASP A 130 3.81 12.79 1.93
N ARG A 131 4.80 12.21 1.24
CA ARG A 131 5.04 12.44 -0.19
C ARG A 131 3.90 11.90 -1.04
N LEU A 132 3.37 10.71 -0.71
CA LEU A 132 2.25 10.09 -1.40
C LEU A 132 1.00 10.97 -1.31
N LEU A 133 0.63 11.38 -0.09
CA LEU A 133 -0.54 12.22 0.17
C LEU A 133 -0.43 13.57 -0.54
N SER A 134 0.75 14.21 -0.48
CA SER A 134 0.97 15.48 -1.20
C SER A 134 0.79 15.32 -2.71
N TRP A 135 1.34 14.26 -3.30
CA TRP A 135 1.18 14.00 -4.73
C TRP A 135 -0.28 13.68 -5.09
N GLN A 136 -0.98 12.90 -4.27
CA GLN A 136 -2.40 12.61 -4.46
C GLN A 136 -3.26 13.86 -4.43
N VAL A 137 -3.04 14.77 -3.48
CA VAL A 137 -3.71 16.09 -3.40
C VAL A 137 -3.53 16.86 -4.70
N ASN A 138 -2.29 16.96 -5.19
CA ASN A 138 -2.01 17.67 -6.43
C ASN A 138 -2.71 17.01 -7.62
N CYS A 139 -2.67 15.68 -7.72
CA CYS A 139 -3.36 14.94 -8.77
C CYS A 139 -4.87 15.20 -8.75
N VAL A 140 -5.50 15.15 -7.57
CA VAL A 140 -6.95 15.37 -7.41
C VAL A 140 -7.31 16.82 -7.77
N SER A 141 -6.47 17.80 -7.40
CA SER A 141 -6.72 19.22 -7.68
C SER A 141 -6.76 19.57 -9.17
N GLU A 142 -6.18 18.74 -10.03
CA GLU A 142 -6.21 18.92 -11.49
C GLU A 142 -7.56 18.53 -12.12
N PHE A 143 -8.48 17.89 -11.38
CA PHE A 143 -9.76 17.43 -11.89
C PHE A 143 -10.93 18.25 -11.33
N SER A 144 -11.34 19.30 -12.06
CA SER A 144 -12.45 20.18 -11.67
C SER A 144 -13.83 19.52 -11.68
N ASP A 145 -13.99 18.46 -12.49
CA ASP A 145 -15.29 17.83 -12.75
C ASP A 145 -15.55 16.60 -11.87
N VAL A 146 -14.65 16.33 -10.91
CA VAL A 146 -14.77 15.20 -10.00
C VAL A 146 -15.78 15.51 -8.91
N GLU A 147 -16.79 14.66 -8.80
CA GLU A 147 -17.88 14.81 -7.84
C GLU A 147 -17.54 14.16 -6.50
N ARG A 148 -16.76 13.08 -6.51
CA ARG A 148 -16.45 12.26 -5.32
C ARG A 148 -15.02 11.75 -5.32
N LEU A 149 -14.42 11.75 -4.13
CA LEU A 149 -13.14 11.11 -3.86
C LEU A 149 -13.34 9.96 -2.88
N PHE A 150 -13.08 8.74 -3.33
CA PHE A 150 -12.98 7.58 -2.45
C PHE A 150 -11.53 7.41 -1.98
N TYR A 151 -11.32 7.43 -0.67
CA TYR A 151 -10.02 7.25 -0.06
C TYR A 151 -9.97 5.90 0.67
N HIS A 152 -9.30 4.92 0.05
CA HIS A 152 -9.19 3.57 0.57
C HIS A 152 -8.20 3.50 1.73
N LEU A 153 -8.72 3.16 2.91
CA LEU A 153 -7.98 2.84 4.14
C LEU A 153 -8.55 1.54 4.72
N PRO A 154 -8.03 0.37 4.34
CA PRO A 154 -8.59 -0.94 4.69
C PRO A 154 -8.22 -1.38 6.13
N VAL A 155 -8.64 -0.60 7.13
CA VAL A 155 -8.33 -0.79 8.56
C VAL A 155 -8.81 -2.16 9.04
N SER A 156 -9.99 -2.57 8.62
CA SER A 156 -10.59 -3.83 9.04
C SER A 156 -9.78 -5.03 8.59
N ILE A 157 -9.17 -5.00 7.39
CA ILE A 157 -8.27 -6.05 6.94
C ILE A 157 -7.05 -6.16 7.89
N TYR A 158 -6.57 -5.03 8.40
CA TYR A 158 -5.46 -5.00 9.35
C TYR A 158 -5.84 -5.55 10.73
N HIS A 159 -7.07 -5.31 11.20
CA HIS A 159 -7.58 -6.00 12.39
C HIS A 159 -7.66 -7.52 12.20
N THR A 160 -8.10 -8.00 11.03
CA THR A 160 -8.10 -9.44 10.73
C THR A 160 -6.70 -10.06 10.88
N PHE A 161 -5.65 -9.35 10.45
CA PHE A 161 -4.29 -9.86 10.64
C PHE A 161 -3.83 -9.85 12.09
N ILE A 162 -4.32 -8.92 12.91
CA ILE A 162 -4.08 -8.97 14.35
C ILE A 162 -4.83 -10.17 14.94
N ASP A 163 -6.12 -10.37 14.62
CA ASP A 163 -6.91 -11.53 15.05
C ASP A 163 -6.22 -12.86 14.69
N GLU A 164 -5.65 -12.95 13.48
CA GLU A 164 -4.87 -14.11 13.03
C GLU A 164 -3.62 -14.37 13.90
N ILE A 165 -2.94 -13.31 14.35
CA ILE A 165 -1.80 -13.43 15.28
C ILE A 165 -2.30 -13.85 16.66
N GLU A 166 -3.40 -13.26 17.14
CA GLU A 166 -4.01 -13.58 18.43
C GLU A 166 -4.47 -15.04 18.51
N GLU A 167 -5.06 -15.57 17.42
CA GLU A 167 -5.43 -16.98 17.31
C GLU A 167 -4.20 -17.88 17.47
N ALA A 168 -3.11 -17.56 16.76
CA ALA A 168 -1.86 -18.30 16.83
C ALA A 168 -1.18 -18.21 18.21
N LEU A 169 -1.36 -17.11 18.94
CA LEU A 169 -0.87 -16.91 20.31
C LEU A 169 -1.83 -17.44 21.38
N SER A 170 -3.07 -17.77 20.99
CA SER A 170 -4.17 -18.06 21.92
C SER A 170 -4.39 -16.97 22.97
N THR A 171 -4.07 -15.72 22.64
CA THR A 171 -4.15 -14.57 23.54
C THR A 171 -4.51 -13.31 22.76
N ARG A 172 -5.34 -12.44 23.34
CA ARG A 172 -5.73 -11.15 22.75
C ARG A 172 -4.62 -10.10 22.91
N LEU A 173 -4.54 -9.19 21.96
CA LEU A 173 -3.63 -8.05 21.86
C LEU A 173 -4.45 -6.74 21.79
N PRO A 174 -5.29 -6.44 22.79
CA PRO A 174 -6.23 -5.32 22.73
C PRO A 174 -5.54 -3.96 22.53
N VAL A 175 -4.34 -3.78 23.09
CA VAL A 175 -3.53 -2.57 22.89
C VAL A 175 -3.14 -2.39 21.43
N LEU A 176 -2.84 -3.48 20.72
CA LEU A 176 -2.45 -3.41 19.32
C LEU A 176 -3.62 -3.00 18.43
N HIS A 177 -4.82 -3.52 18.70
CA HIS A 177 -6.05 -3.05 18.06
C HIS A 177 -6.27 -1.55 18.32
N LYS A 178 -6.17 -1.12 19.57
CA LYS A 178 -6.34 0.29 19.95
C LYS A 178 -5.34 1.21 19.25
N LEU A 179 -4.07 0.82 19.17
CA LEU A 179 -3.04 1.60 18.47
C LEU A 179 -3.30 1.68 16.96
N LEU A 180 -3.85 0.62 16.36
CA LEU A 180 -4.26 0.64 14.95
C LEU A 180 -5.42 1.63 14.73
N ASP A 181 -6.40 1.66 15.64
CA ASP A 181 -7.50 2.63 15.60
C ASP A 181 -7.01 4.07 15.76
N GLU A 182 -6.18 4.34 16.78
CA GLU A 182 -5.60 5.65 17.04
C GLU A 182 -4.77 6.15 15.85
N TYR A 183 -3.98 5.26 15.24
CA TYR A 183 -3.18 5.57 14.05
C TYR A 183 -4.06 5.85 12.83
N THR A 184 -5.12 5.07 12.65
CA THR A 184 -6.12 5.27 11.60
C THR A 184 -6.79 6.63 11.71
N ASP A 185 -7.22 7.02 12.91
CA ASP A 185 -7.86 8.31 13.14
C ASP A 185 -6.92 9.49 12.86
N MET A 186 -5.64 9.34 13.21
CA MET A 186 -4.61 10.31 12.85
C MET A 186 -4.48 10.44 11.33
N LEU A 187 -4.38 9.32 10.60
CA LEU A 187 -4.31 9.34 9.14
C LEU A 187 -5.55 9.96 8.50
N LYS A 188 -6.75 9.61 8.97
CA LYS A 188 -8.01 10.19 8.47
C LYS A 188 -8.03 11.71 8.66
N LYS A 189 -7.66 12.20 9.85
CA LYS A 189 -7.54 13.64 10.13
C LYS A 189 -6.54 14.31 9.18
N LYS A 190 -5.37 13.69 8.98
CA LYS A 190 -4.35 14.20 8.07
C LYS A 190 -4.84 14.28 6.62
N CYS A 191 -5.55 13.26 6.14
CA CYS A 191 -6.14 13.29 4.80
C CYS A 191 -7.21 14.38 4.69
N ILE A 192 -8.14 14.48 5.65
CA ILE A 192 -9.19 15.52 5.64
C ILE A 192 -8.57 16.92 5.58
N GLU A 193 -7.53 17.18 6.37
CA GLU A 193 -6.79 18.45 6.33
C GLU A 193 -6.18 18.70 4.95
N ALA A 194 -5.48 17.71 4.40
CA ALA A 194 -4.77 17.83 3.13
C ALA A 194 -5.71 18.08 1.94
N PHE A 195 -6.91 17.47 1.94
CA PHE A 195 -7.92 17.63 0.89
C PHE A 195 -8.88 18.81 1.13
N ARG A 196 -8.83 19.49 2.29
CA ARG A 196 -9.81 20.53 2.70
C ARG A 196 -10.05 21.59 1.63
N ASN A 197 -9.00 22.04 0.95
CA ASN A 197 -9.06 23.17 0.03
C ASN A 197 -9.42 22.79 -1.42
N ILE A 198 -9.62 21.51 -1.71
CA ILE A 198 -9.92 21.04 -3.07
C ILE A 198 -11.40 21.14 -3.42
N GLY A 199 -12.29 21.26 -2.41
CA GLY A 199 -13.73 21.39 -2.63
C GLY A 199 -14.43 20.10 -3.08
N ILE A 200 -13.76 18.96 -3.01
CA ILE A 200 -14.30 17.64 -3.34
C ILE A 200 -14.72 16.91 -2.06
N SER A 201 -15.89 16.26 -2.09
CA SER A 201 -16.34 15.40 -0.99
C SER A 201 -15.51 14.12 -0.95
N MET A 202 -14.76 13.92 0.14
CA MET A 202 -13.97 12.72 0.39
C MET A 202 -14.73 11.73 1.29
N GLU A 203 -14.76 10.46 0.89
CA GLU A 203 -15.34 9.36 1.65
C GLU A 203 -14.28 8.28 1.88
N PHE A 204 -14.10 7.86 3.13
CA PHE A 204 -13.17 6.78 3.46
C PHE A 204 -13.81 5.41 3.20
N CYS A 205 -13.10 4.57 2.46
CA CYS A 205 -13.54 3.20 2.18
C CYS A 205 -12.73 2.19 3.01
N ASP A 206 -13.43 1.37 3.78
CA ASP A 206 -12.86 0.22 4.51
C ASP A 206 -13.76 -1.02 4.30
N PRO A 207 -13.69 -1.64 3.11
CA PRO A 207 -14.59 -2.71 2.72
C PRO A 207 -14.23 -4.03 3.40
N TYR A 208 -14.76 -4.27 4.60
CA TYR A 208 -14.61 -5.58 5.26
C TYR A 208 -15.76 -6.55 4.98
N LYS A 209 -16.91 -5.99 4.59
CA LYS A 209 -18.12 -6.73 4.28
C LYS A 209 -18.57 -6.41 2.87
N GLY A 210 -19.00 -7.43 2.14
CA GLY A 210 -19.63 -7.29 0.84
C GLY A 210 -21.01 -6.66 0.95
N THR A 211 -21.65 -6.46 -0.19
CA THR A 211 -22.96 -5.78 -0.26
C THR A 211 -24.09 -6.55 0.45
N ASN A 212 -23.90 -7.84 0.73
CA ASN A 212 -24.87 -8.68 1.43
C ASN A 212 -24.43 -8.99 2.89
N GLY A 213 -23.42 -8.28 3.39
CA GLY A 213 -22.90 -8.45 4.75
C GLY A 213 -21.93 -9.62 4.92
N GLU A 214 -21.59 -10.32 3.83
CA GLU A 214 -20.60 -11.40 3.83
C GLU A 214 -19.19 -10.86 4.09
N MET A 215 -18.39 -11.60 4.85
CA MET A 215 -17.00 -11.24 5.13
C MET A 215 -16.18 -11.44 3.85
N LEU A 216 -15.50 -10.39 3.42
CA LEU A 216 -14.64 -10.46 2.25
C LEU A 216 -13.27 -11.02 2.63
N ASP A 217 -12.72 -11.89 1.78
CA ASP A 217 -11.29 -12.19 1.89
C ASP A 217 -10.47 -10.91 1.60
N PRO A 218 -9.21 -10.81 2.08
CA PRO A 218 -8.41 -9.61 1.91
C PRO A 218 -8.27 -9.12 0.46
N HIS A 219 -8.18 -10.05 -0.52
CA HIS A 219 -8.09 -9.67 -1.93
C HIS A 219 -9.42 -9.14 -2.47
N ALA A 220 -10.55 -9.72 -2.07
CA ALA A 220 -11.87 -9.21 -2.39
C ALA A 220 -12.12 -7.85 -1.74
N ALA A 221 -11.70 -7.68 -0.49
CA ALA A 221 -11.78 -6.41 0.24
C ALA A 221 -11.01 -5.31 -0.49
N ASP A 222 -9.74 -5.51 -0.87
CA ASP A 222 -8.95 -4.50 -1.58
C ASP A 222 -9.58 -4.03 -2.91
N ARG A 223 -10.29 -4.93 -3.61
CA ARG A 223 -10.91 -4.67 -4.92
C ARG A 223 -12.31 -4.05 -4.81
N ALA A 224 -12.99 -4.25 -3.70
CA ALA A 224 -14.39 -3.85 -3.52
C ALA A 224 -14.66 -2.35 -3.74
N PRO A 225 -13.82 -1.39 -3.29
CA PRO A 225 -14.10 0.03 -3.47
C PRO A 225 -14.10 0.42 -4.94
N TYR A 226 -13.15 -0.13 -5.70
CA TYR A 226 -13.03 0.05 -7.14
C TYR A 226 -14.26 -0.50 -7.87
N LEU A 227 -14.65 -1.74 -7.59
CA LEU A 227 -15.78 -2.40 -8.24
C LEU A 227 -17.13 -1.73 -7.88
N ASN A 228 -17.27 -1.26 -6.64
CA ASN A 228 -18.48 -0.55 -6.21
C ASN A 228 -18.57 0.84 -6.82
N ALA A 229 -17.46 1.59 -6.87
CA ALA A 229 -17.42 2.93 -7.47
C ALA A 229 -17.87 2.92 -8.94
N MET A 230 -17.52 1.88 -9.70
CA MET A 230 -17.89 1.73 -11.12
C MET A 230 -19.41 1.67 -11.37
N LYS A 231 -20.21 1.37 -10.35
CA LYS A 231 -21.69 1.38 -10.46
C LYS A 231 -22.26 2.79 -10.53
N PHE A 232 -21.47 3.81 -10.17
CA PHE A 232 -21.94 5.18 -9.96
C PHE A 232 -21.42 6.18 -10.99
N GLY A 233 -20.43 5.83 -11.81
CA GLY A 233 -19.90 6.73 -12.84
C GLY A 233 -18.55 6.29 -13.41
N ASN A 234 -17.90 7.20 -14.14
CA ASN A 234 -16.54 6.98 -14.65
C ASN A 234 -15.53 7.09 -13.51
N VAL A 235 -14.81 6.01 -13.24
CA VAL A 235 -13.81 5.93 -12.16
C VAL A 235 -12.39 6.02 -12.71
N MET A 236 -11.51 6.72 -12.01
CA MET A 236 -10.06 6.65 -12.22
C MET A 236 -9.33 6.48 -10.88
N GLY A 237 -8.33 5.59 -10.86
CA GLY A 237 -7.40 5.43 -9.75
C GLY A 237 -6.30 6.50 -9.73
N ILE A 238 -5.82 6.86 -8.55
CA ILE A 238 -4.56 7.57 -8.33
C ILE A 238 -3.75 6.71 -7.37
N GLU A 239 -2.71 6.07 -7.89
CA GLU A 239 -2.02 5.01 -7.18
C GLU A 239 -0.52 5.16 -7.28
N ASP A 240 0.18 4.84 -6.20
CA ASP A 240 1.60 4.51 -6.32
C ASP A 240 1.74 3.23 -7.19
N LEU A 241 2.79 3.12 -7.98
CA LEU A 241 3.01 2.00 -8.90
C LEU A 241 2.87 0.61 -8.24
N ALA A 242 3.17 0.46 -6.95
CA ALA A 242 3.13 -0.80 -6.21
C ALA A 242 1.69 -1.19 -5.94
N GLN A 243 0.84 -0.19 -5.68
CA GLN A 243 -0.60 -0.36 -5.45
C GLN A 243 -1.36 -0.65 -6.75
N LEU A 244 -0.84 -0.26 -7.93
CA LEU A 244 -1.44 -0.55 -9.24
C LEU A 244 -1.76 -2.05 -9.46
N THR A 245 -1.14 -2.92 -8.65
CA THR A 245 -1.50 -4.33 -8.50
C THR A 245 -3.01 -4.55 -8.31
N ILE A 246 -3.73 -3.70 -7.58
CA ILE A 246 -5.17 -3.85 -7.33
C ILE A 246 -5.93 -3.73 -8.66
N SER A 247 -5.77 -2.61 -9.34
CA SER A 247 -6.42 -2.34 -10.63
C SER A 247 -5.99 -3.33 -11.73
N ALA A 248 -4.72 -3.74 -11.76
CA ALA A 248 -4.24 -4.78 -12.67
C ALA A 248 -4.87 -6.16 -12.40
N THR A 249 -5.09 -6.49 -11.12
CA THR A 249 -5.77 -7.75 -10.73
C THR A 249 -7.25 -7.71 -11.07
N ILE A 250 -7.92 -6.55 -10.90
CA ILE A 250 -9.31 -6.37 -11.34
C ILE A 250 -9.44 -6.61 -12.85
N ALA A 251 -8.54 -6.05 -13.66
CA ALA A 251 -8.54 -6.27 -15.10
C ALA A 251 -8.28 -7.73 -15.48
N LYS A 252 -7.40 -8.42 -14.75
CA LYS A 252 -7.13 -9.84 -14.96
C LYS A 252 -8.37 -10.69 -14.65
N ASP A 253 -8.96 -10.51 -13.48
CA ASP A 253 -9.96 -11.41 -12.92
C ASP A 253 -11.37 -11.12 -13.43
N PHE A 254 -11.69 -9.86 -13.72
CA PHE A 254 -13.03 -9.42 -14.12
C PHE A 254 -13.10 -8.87 -15.55
N GLY A 255 -11.95 -8.71 -16.23
CA GLY A 255 -11.90 -8.11 -17.57
C GLY A 255 -12.21 -6.60 -17.59
N ILE A 256 -12.27 -5.96 -16.42
CA ILE A 256 -12.60 -4.54 -16.27
C ILE A 256 -11.30 -3.75 -16.10
N THR A 257 -11.03 -2.82 -16.99
CA THR A 257 -9.86 -1.94 -16.87
C THR A 257 -10.27 -0.60 -16.28
N ILE A 258 -9.77 -0.30 -15.08
CA ILE A 258 -9.94 1.00 -14.43
C ILE A 258 -8.68 1.82 -14.73
N PRO A 259 -8.80 2.97 -15.41
CA PRO A 259 -7.65 3.82 -15.67
C PRO A 259 -7.05 4.30 -14.35
N CYS A 260 -5.72 4.28 -14.24
CA CYS A 260 -5.02 4.81 -13.08
C CYS A 260 -3.99 5.84 -13.51
N ARG A 261 -3.91 6.97 -12.81
CA ARG A 261 -2.71 7.80 -12.76
C ARG A 261 -1.75 7.16 -11.77
N VAL A 262 -0.52 6.95 -12.20
CA VAL A 262 0.45 6.11 -11.50
C VAL A 262 1.68 6.93 -11.16
N GLY A 263 2.12 6.87 -9.91
CA GLY A 263 3.29 7.61 -9.42
C GLY A 263 4.43 6.71 -8.96
N VAL A 264 5.67 7.15 -9.19
CA VAL A 264 6.90 6.63 -8.57
C VAL A 264 7.51 7.75 -7.74
N LEU A 265 7.43 7.64 -6.41
CA LEU A 265 7.73 8.74 -5.48
C LEU A 265 9.21 9.10 -5.36
N GLY A 266 10.12 8.28 -5.88
CA GLY A 266 11.57 8.48 -5.71
C GLY A 266 12.10 8.17 -4.32
N LEU A 267 11.25 7.58 -3.47
CA LEU A 267 11.59 7.09 -2.15
C LEU A 267 11.46 5.57 -2.16
N PRO A 268 12.32 4.84 -1.43
CA PRO A 268 12.13 3.40 -1.25
C PRO A 268 10.76 3.13 -0.63
N HIS A 269 10.00 2.20 -1.21
CA HIS A 269 8.71 1.80 -0.64
C HIS A 269 8.97 1.16 0.73
N PRO A 270 8.28 1.57 1.82
CA PRO A 270 8.58 1.10 3.18
C PRO A 270 8.39 -0.41 3.41
N LEU A 271 7.59 -1.05 2.55
CA LEU A 271 7.44 -2.51 2.49
C LEU A 271 8.70 -3.20 1.93
N GLY A 272 9.48 -2.55 1.05
CA GLY A 272 10.74 -3.09 0.55
C GLY A 272 11.93 -2.68 1.42
N GLN A 273 12.01 -1.39 1.74
CA GLN A 273 13.09 -0.82 2.54
C GLN A 273 12.54 0.29 3.43
N CYS A 274 12.46 0.01 4.73
CA CYS A 274 12.29 1.04 5.76
C CYS A 274 13.67 1.27 6.35
N ASP A 275 14.24 2.46 6.14
CA ASP A 275 15.55 2.79 6.69
C ASP A 275 15.52 3.09 8.19
N GLY A 276 14.32 3.15 8.79
CA GLY A 276 14.10 3.42 10.22
C GLY A 276 14.55 4.82 10.67
N ARG A 277 15.18 5.60 9.79
CA ARG A 277 15.61 6.99 10.04
C ARG A 277 14.47 7.96 9.75
N HIS A 278 13.63 7.61 8.79
CA HIS A 278 12.50 8.45 8.36
C HIS A 278 11.13 7.96 8.85
N CYS A 279 11.11 6.92 9.70
CA CYS A 279 9.89 6.33 10.24
C CYS A 279 9.93 6.38 11.77
N HIS A 280 9.09 7.23 12.36
CA HIS A 280 9.00 7.40 13.80
C HIS A 280 8.10 6.30 14.37
N ARG A 281 8.74 5.32 15.01
CA ARG A 281 8.08 4.11 15.51
C ARG A 281 8.40 3.88 16.98
N MET A 282 7.43 3.33 17.68
CA MET A 282 7.57 2.81 19.03
C MET A 282 7.76 1.30 18.97
N GLN A 283 8.78 0.82 19.68
CA GLN A 283 9.01 -0.61 19.86
C GLN A 283 8.26 -1.08 21.09
N LEU A 284 7.26 -1.92 20.89
CA LEU A 284 6.43 -2.47 21.94
C LEU A 284 6.74 -3.95 22.15
N PRO A 285 7.33 -4.33 23.31
CA PRO A 285 7.43 -5.73 23.69
C PRO A 285 6.05 -6.39 23.66
N ILE A 286 5.99 -7.68 23.31
CA ILE A 286 4.70 -8.38 23.19
C ILE A 286 3.89 -8.31 24.49
N ASP A 287 4.56 -8.40 25.64
CA ASP A 287 3.91 -8.34 26.96
C ASP A 287 3.19 -7.01 27.21
N SER A 288 3.69 -5.90 26.65
CA SER A 288 3.06 -4.58 26.76
C SER A 288 1.78 -4.44 25.93
N LEU A 289 1.51 -5.41 25.05
CA LEU A 289 0.34 -5.42 24.18
C LEU A 289 -0.82 -6.24 24.73
N LEU A 290 -0.61 -6.96 25.83
CA LEU A 290 -1.59 -7.89 26.42
C LEU A 290 -2.58 -7.21 27.38
N SER A 291 -2.27 -5.99 27.84
CA SER A 291 -2.96 -5.30 28.96
C SER A 291 -4.01 -4.30 28.54
#